data_AF-A0A835X8W6-F1
#
_entry.id   AF-A0A835X8W6-F1
#
_cell.length_a   1.000
_cell.length_b   1.000
_cell.length_c   1.000
_cell.angle_alpha   90.00
_cell.angle_beta   90.00
_cell.angle_gamma   90.00
#
_symmetry.space_group_name_H-M   'P 1'
#
loop_
_entity.id
_entity.type
_entity.pdbx_description
1 polymer ?
#
loop_
_entity_poly.entity_id
_entity_poly.type
_entity_poly.pdbx_seq_one_letter_code
_entity_poly.pdbx_strand_id
1 'polypeptide(L)'
;MPEKIKVGLVGIGNCFSGLIQGIEYYRKDSSQKVIGVIHDELSGYGIYDIDFVCGFDVGENKIGKTINEAIYEYPNMVDWIPKDEMPKTDAKVYESPALDGVGIWVENRVKPIKSNKTTEQLTEEIKQVLKDTGTEIIVSYLPVGSEKATQFWAQICLDTNAAFVNCIPSFIASGEEWGKKFAEKGIPIIGDDIKGQVGATIVHRTLARLCNDRGTKIERTYQINVGGNTDFLNMKEQERLVSKRISKTESVQSQLDERLDDDQIYVGPSDFIPFLGNTKLMFMRIEGRQWANIPFNMEVRLEVDDKANSAGIVIDALRLAKIALDRGIGGPLIPASAYLMKHPPKQMTDPQAKVACEEFVKGN
;
A
#
# COMPACT_ATOMS: atom_id res chain seq x y z
N MET A 1 -23.89 8.57 -14.60
CA MET A 1 -22.60 8.59 -13.88
C MET A 1 -22.54 7.31 -13.06
N PRO A 2 -21.38 6.66 -12.95
CA PRO A 2 -21.25 5.50 -12.08
C PRO A 2 -21.62 5.87 -10.64
N GLU A 3 -22.12 4.90 -9.88
CA GLU A 3 -22.32 5.07 -8.44
C GLU A 3 -20.95 5.21 -7.76
N LYS A 4 -20.83 6.11 -6.78
CA LYS A 4 -19.54 6.33 -6.10
C LYS A 4 -19.05 5.05 -5.42
N ILE A 5 -17.73 4.90 -5.36
CA ILE A 5 -17.04 3.79 -4.70
C ILE A 5 -16.98 4.07 -3.20
N LYS A 6 -17.74 3.33 -2.39
CA LYS A 6 -17.77 3.52 -0.93
C LYS A 6 -16.64 2.77 -0.24
N VAL A 7 -15.68 3.52 0.31
CA VAL A 7 -14.43 2.99 0.83
C VAL A 7 -14.31 3.21 2.34
N GLY A 8 -14.06 2.13 3.08
CA GLY A 8 -13.67 2.12 4.48
C GLY A 8 -12.15 2.09 4.65
N LEU A 9 -11.62 2.89 5.58
CA LEU A 9 -10.18 3.08 5.78
C LEU A 9 -9.68 2.41 7.07
N VAL A 10 -8.60 1.63 7.01
CA VAL A 10 -8.03 0.96 8.20
C VAL A 10 -6.59 1.42 8.44
N GLY A 11 -6.38 2.10 9.57
CA GLY A 11 -5.10 2.72 9.97
C GLY A 11 -4.92 4.09 9.31
N ILE A 12 -5.46 5.15 9.91
CA ILE A 12 -5.56 6.53 9.38
C ILE A 12 -4.20 7.24 9.47
N GLY A 13 -3.19 6.69 8.81
CA GLY A 13 -1.82 7.18 8.80
C GLY A 13 -1.51 8.19 7.69
N ASN A 14 -0.22 8.48 7.54
CA ASN A 14 0.34 9.33 6.49
C ASN A 14 -0.08 8.92 5.06
N CYS A 15 -0.29 7.62 4.78
CA CYS A 15 -0.72 7.15 3.47
C CYS A 15 -2.12 7.65 3.10
N PHE A 16 -3.09 7.55 4.03
CA PHE A 16 -4.43 8.10 3.80
C PHE A 16 -4.44 9.62 3.82
N SER A 17 -3.59 10.25 4.63
CA SER A 17 -3.44 11.70 4.60
C SER A 17 -3.00 12.20 3.21
N GLY A 18 -2.00 11.56 2.60
CA GLY A 18 -1.60 11.82 1.20
C GLY A 18 -2.68 11.49 0.18
N LEU A 19 -3.35 10.33 0.30
CA LEU A 19 -4.42 9.94 -0.63
C LEU A 19 -5.56 10.96 -0.66
N ILE A 20 -6.08 11.33 0.50
CA ILE A 20 -7.26 12.21 0.61
C ILE A 20 -6.88 13.64 0.21
N GLN A 21 -5.78 14.18 0.74
CA GLN A 21 -5.33 15.53 0.36
C GLN A 21 -4.97 15.62 -1.12
N GLY A 22 -4.43 14.55 -1.73
CA GLY A 22 -4.15 14.49 -3.16
C GLY A 22 -5.40 14.53 -4.02
N ILE A 23 -6.46 13.79 -3.65
CA ILE A 23 -7.75 13.87 -4.36
C ILE A 23 -8.35 15.28 -4.25
N GLU A 24 -8.31 15.89 -3.06
CA GLU A 24 -8.81 17.26 -2.87
C GLU A 24 -7.97 18.31 -3.62
N TYR A 25 -6.64 18.12 -3.68
CA TYR A 25 -5.75 18.97 -4.47
C TYR A 25 -6.19 19.04 -5.93
N TYR A 26 -6.45 17.88 -6.55
CA TYR A 26 -6.96 17.84 -7.91
C TYR A 26 -8.41 18.32 -8.03
N ARG A 27 -9.20 18.28 -6.96
CA ARG A 27 -10.59 18.76 -7.00
C ARG A 27 -10.66 20.29 -7.02
N LYS A 28 -9.67 21.00 -6.47
CA LYS A 28 -9.59 22.48 -6.48
C LYS A 28 -9.45 23.08 -7.87
N ASP A 29 -8.77 22.38 -8.77
CA ASP A 29 -8.69 22.73 -10.19
C ASP A 29 -8.80 21.46 -11.02
N SER A 30 -10.03 21.11 -11.43
CA SER A 30 -10.31 19.93 -12.24
C SER A 30 -9.93 20.07 -13.71
N SER A 31 -9.47 21.26 -14.14
CA SER A 31 -8.96 21.46 -15.50
C SER A 31 -7.52 20.99 -15.65
N GLN A 32 -6.79 20.85 -14.53
CA GLN A 32 -5.42 20.39 -14.53
C GLN A 32 -5.34 18.89 -14.85
N LYS A 33 -4.25 18.48 -15.49
CA LYS A 33 -3.96 17.07 -15.70
C LYS A 33 -3.59 16.42 -14.37
N VAL A 34 -4.25 15.31 -14.04
CA VAL A 34 -3.89 14.49 -12.89
C VAL A 34 -2.52 13.83 -13.13
N ILE A 35 -1.58 14.03 -12.21
CA ILE A 35 -0.25 13.41 -12.24
C ILE A 35 -0.19 12.34 -11.16
N GLY A 36 0.43 11.21 -11.49
CA GLY A 36 0.59 10.13 -10.53
C GLY A 36 -0.68 9.29 -10.37
N VAL A 37 -1.38 9.00 -11.46
CA VAL A 37 -2.28 7.86 -11.59
C VAL A 37 -1.89 7.10 -12.84
N ILE A 38 -2.09 5.79 -12.88
CA ILE A 38 -1.75 5.02 -14.09
C ILE A 38 -2.81 5.26 -15.17
N HIS A 39 -4.07 5.32 -14.74
CA HIS A 39 -5.22 5.57 -15.59
C HIS A 39 -5.98 6.79 -15.07
N ASP A 40 -6.29 7.73 -15.96
CA ASP A 40 -7.15 8.87 -15.64
C ASP A 40 -8.56 8.40 -15.25
N GLU A 41 -9.04 7.35 -15.93
CA GLU A 41 -10.35 6.73 -15.71
C GLU A 41 -10.24 5.21 -15.91
N LEU A 42 -10.98 4.43 -15.10
CA LEU A 42 -11.11 2.98 -15.25
C LEU A 42 -12.59 2.58 -15.28
N SER A 43 -13.08 2.09 -16.42
CA SER A 43 -14.47 1.66 -16.60
C SER A 43 -15.52 2.68 -16.13
N GLY A 44 -15.33 3.98 -16.39
CA GLY A 44 -16.23 5.03 -15.91
C GLY A 44 -15.77 5.71 -14.62
N TYR A 45 -14.87 5.09 -13.84
CA TYR A 45 -14.45 5.59 -12.53
C TYR A 45 -13.20 6.47 -12.62
N GLY A 46 -13.37 7.76 -12.34
CA GLY A 46 -12.28 8.71 -12.11
C GLY A 46 -11.82 8.74 -10.66
N ILE A 47 -10.84 9.61 -10.37
CA ILE A 47 -10.30 9.76 -9.00
C ILE A 47 -11.30 10.37 -8.01
N TYR A 48 -12.30 11.10 -8.51
CA TYR A 48 -13.28 11.81 -7.69
C TYR A 48 -14.50 10.96 -7.31
N ASP A 49 -14.63 9.77 -7.91
CA ASP A 49 -15.72 8.84 -7.64
C ASP A 49 -15.48 8.00 -6.37
N ILE A 50 -14.33 8.17 -5.73
CA ILE A 50 -14.02 7.52 -4.44
C ILE A 50 -14.66 8.32 -3.30
N ASP A 51 -15.49 7.67 -2.52
CA ASP A 51 -16.15 8.22 -1.33
C ASP A 51 -15.65 7.53 -0.06
N PHE A 52 -14.99 8.26 0.83
CA PHE A 52 -14.49 7.72 2.08
C PHE A 52 -15.57 7.81 3.15
N VAL A 53 -16.19 6.68 3.48
CA VAL A 53 -17.44 6.64 4.27
C VAL A 53 -17.22 6.37 5.76
N CYS A 54 -16.13 5.70 6.13
CA CYS A 54 -15.72 5.49 7.51
C CYS A 54 -14.22 5.19 7.62
N GLY A 55 -13.65 5.45 8.78
CA GLY A 55 -12.27 5.10 9.11
C GLY A 55 -12.19 4.30 10.41
N PHE A 56 -11.09 3.57 10.60
CA PHE A 56 -10.81 2.79 11.79
C PHE A 56 -9.35 3.00 12.21
N ASP A 57 -9.12 3.32 13.48
CA ASP A 57 -7.79 3.55 14.04
C ASP A 57 -7.74 3.10 15.49
N VAL A 58 -6.54 3.12 16.08
CA VAL A 58 -6.29 2.83 17.49
C VAL A 58 -5.89 4.09 18.25
N GLY A 59 -5.41 5.14 17.56
CA GLY A 59 -4.88 6.35 18.17
C GLY A 59 -5.95 7.17 18.87
N GLU A 60 -5.70 7.48 20.14
CA GLU A 60 -6.65 8.22 21.01
C GLU A 60 -7.05 9.59 20.46
N ASN A 61 -6.16 10.21 19.66
CA ASN A 61 -6.39 11.53 19.08
C ASN A 61 -7.12 11.50 17.74
N LYS A 62 -7.39 10.31 17.17
CA LYS A 62 -8.07 10.13 15.88
C LYS A 62 -9.49 9.60 16.05
N ILE A 63 -9.69 8.67 16.96
CA ILE A 63 -11.00 8.05 17.21
C ILE A 63 -12.04 9.13 17.62
N GLY A 64 -13.24 9.07 17.03
CA GLY A 64 -14.35 10.01 17.25
C GLY A 64 -14.32 11.26 16.36
N LYS A 65 -13.18 11.58 15.73
CA LYS A 65 -13.05 12.67 14.76
C LYS A 65 -13.59 12.26 13.39
N THR A 66 -13.83 13.24 12.54
CA THR A 66 -14.08 12.98 11.12
C THR A 66 -12.77 12.55 10.43
N ILE A 67 -12.87 11.85 9.30
CA ILE A 67 -11.67 11.42 8.54
C ILE A 67 -10.81 12.64 8.19
N ASN A 68 -11.41 13.73 7.70
CA ASN A 68 -10.69 14.93 7.29
C ASN A 68 -10.06 15.69 8.46
N GLU A 69 -10.51 15.48 9.70
CA GLU A 69 -9.81 15.98 10.88
C GLU A 69 -8.66 15.03 11.28
N ALA A 70 -8.93 13.72 11.31
CA ALA A 70 -8.01 12.69 11.77
C ALA A 70 -6.74 12.57 10.92
N ILE A 71 -6.80 12.85 9.62
CA ILE A 71 -5.62 12.79 8.73
C ILE A 71 -4.54 13.83 9.07
N TYR A 72 -4.87 14.90 9.80
CA TYR A 72 -3.92 15.92 10.29
C TYR A 72 -3.41 15.63 11.70
N GLU A 73 -3.96 14.63 12.37
CA GLU A 73 -3.58 14.31 13.73
C GLU A 73 -2.23 13.63 13.77
N TYR A 74 -1.40 14.06 14.72
CA TYR A 74 -0.10 13.45 14.99
C TYR A 74 -0.26 11.90 15.16
N PRO A 75 0.65 11.07 14.65
CA PRO A 75 1.95 11.39 14.04
C PRO A 75 1.92 11.55 12.51
N ASN A 76 0.77 11.90 11.92
CA ASN A 76 0.72 12.25 10.52
C ASN A 76 1.45 13.58 10.28
N MET A 77 2.08 13.72 9.12
CA MET A 77 2.96 14.83 8.74
C MET A 77 2.63 15.41 7.36
N VAL A 78 1.67 14.82 6.62
CA VAL A 78 1.28 15.33 5.30
C VAL A 78 0.43 16.58 5.46
N ASP A 79 0.81 17.66 4.77
CA ASP A 79 0.23 18.99 4.85
C ASP A 79 0.08 19.69 3.48
N TRP A 80 -0.13 18.90 2.41
CA TRP A 80 -0.27 19.42 1.04
C TRP A 80 -1.45 20.37 0.86
N ILE A 81 -2.51 20.20 1.66
CA ILE A 81 -3.67 21.06 1.71
C ILE A 81 -3.83 21.59 3.15
N PRO A 82 -4.01 22.91 3.36
CA PRO A 82 -4.32 23.45 4.67
C PRO A 82 -5.60 22.84 5.26
N LYS A 83 -5.59 22.52 6.57
CA LYS A 83 -6.70 21.84 7.25
C LYS A 83 -8.03 22.57 7.13
N ASP A 84 -8.01 23.90 7.14
CA ASP A 84 -9.18 24.77 7.01
C ASP A 84 -9.74 24.86 5.58
N GLU A 85 -8.96 24.44 4.58
CA GLU A 85 -9.38 24.35 3.18
C GLU A 85 -9.94 22.97 2.80
N MET A 86 -9.85 21.97 3.69
CA MET A 86 -10.43 20.66 3.45
C MET A 86 -11.96 20.69 3.55
N PRO A 87 -12.69 19.98 2.68
CA PRO A 87 -14.14 19.92 2.78
C PRO A 87 -14.57 19.24 4.08
N LYS A 88 -15.74 19.61 4.60
CA LYS A 88 -16.34 18.91 5.74
C LYS A 88 -16.83 17.53 5.29
N THR A 89 -16.73 16.56 6.19
CA THR A 89 -17.28 15.21 6.02
C THR A 89 -17.88 14.73 7.33
N ASP A 90 -18.96 13.97 7.25
CA ASP A 90 -19.56 13.29 8.41
C ASP A 90 -18.94 11.91 8.66
N ALA A 91 -18.09 11.43 7.74
CA ALA A 91 -17.41 10.14 7.87
C ALA A 91 -16.49 10.15 9.10
N LYS A 92 -16.78 9.29 10.08
CA LYS A 92 -16.08 9.21 11.35
C LYS A 92 -14.98 8.17 11.36
N VAL A 93 -14.02 8.37 12.26
CA VAL A 93 -13.02 7.36 12.64
C VAL A 93 -13.50 6.63 13.90
N TYR A 94 -13.62 5.33 13.80
CA TYR A 94 -14.07 4.42 14.85
C TYR A 94 -12.88 3.66 15.44
N GLU A 95 -13.11 3.07 16.61
CA GLU A 95 -12.12 2.27 17.31
C GLU A 95 -11.91 0.92 16.61
N SER A 96 -10.65 0.57 16.38
CA SER A 96 -10.23 -0.78 15.92
C SER A 96 -9.55 -1.52 17.07
N PRO A 97 -9.67 -2.86 17.16
CA PRO A 97 -8.79 -3.62 18.03
C PRO A 97 -7.33 -3.44 17.58
N ALA A 98 -6.43 -3.21 18.54
CA ALA A 98 -5.02 -3.00 18.21
C ALA A 98 -4.31 -4.28 17.78
N LEU A 99 -4.54 -5.40 18.48
CA LEU A 99 -3.86 -6.69 18.25
C LEU A 99 -2.32 -6.49 18.18
N ASP A 100 -1.66 -6.90 17.10
CA ASP A 100 -0.24 -6.66 16.81
C ASP A 100 0.01 -5.42 15.92
N GLY A 101 -1.02 -4.58 15.79
CA GLY A 101 -1.10 -3.35 15.01
C GLY A 101 -0.14 -2.23 15.42
N VAL A 102 0.35 -2.25 16.67
CA VAL A 102 1.20 -1.17 17.21
C VAL A 102 2.56 -1.74 17.61
N GLY A 103 3.62 -1.25 16.96
CA GLY A 103 5.00 -1.59 17.30
C GLY A 103 5.51 -0.81 18.51
N ILE A 104 6.52 -1.36 19.18
CA ILE A 104 7.06 -0.82 20.45
C ILE A 104 7.63 0.59 20.23
N TRP A 105 8.31 0.80 19.10
CA TRP A 105 8.95 2.07 18.76
C TRP A 105 7.97 3.18 18.37
N VAL A 106 6.73 2.83 18.02
CA VAL A 106 5.71 3.79 17.59
C VAL A 106 4.61 4.00 18.63
N GLU A 107 4.53 3.16 19.68
CA GLU A 107 3.51 3.23 20.72
C GLU A 107 3.39 4.62 21.34
N ASN A 108 4.51 5.22 21.75
CA ASN A 108 4.53 6.57 22.35
C ASN A 108 4.09 7.69 21.38
N ARG A 109 4.11 7.42 20.07
CA ARG A 109 3.66 8.39 19.05
C ARG A 109 2.20 8.18 18.67
N VAL A 110 1.80 6.92 18.51
CA VAL A 110 0.44 6.52 18.14
C VAL A 110 -0.53 6.71 19.30
N LYS A 111 -0.07 6.46 20.53
CA LYS A 111 -0.86 6.50 21.76
C LYS A 111 -2.18 5.75 21.61
N PRO A 112 -2.13 4.41 21.46
CA PRO A 112 -3.35 3.63 21.28
C PRO A 112 -4.27 3.79 22.50
N ILE A 113 -5.57 3.89 22.26
CA ILE A 113 -6.57 3.98 23.32
C ILE A 113 -6.56 2.69 24.17
N LYS A 114 -6.70 2.85 25.48
CA LYS A 114 -7.00 1.72 26.38
C LYS A 114 -8.48 1.39 26.26
N SER A 115 -8.80 0.48 25.36
CA SER A 115 -10.18 0.05 25.12
C SER A 115 -10.84 -0.50 26.39
N ASN A 116 -12.09 -0.12 26.63
CA ASN A 116 -12.96 -0.76 27.61
C ASN A 116 -13.87 -1.83 26.98
N LYS A 117 -13.67 -2.14 25.69
CA LYS A 117 -14.45 -3.11 24.92
C LYS A 117 -13.63 -4.36 24.65
N THR A 118 -14.31 -5.50 24.53
CA THR A 118 -13.69 -6.73 24.04
C THR A 118 -13.55 -6.69 22.52
N THR A 119 -12.68 -7.55 21.97
CA THR A 119 -12.52 -7.68 20.52
C THR A 119 -13.84 -8.07 19.84
N GLU A 120 -14.68 -8.88 20.49
CA GLU A 120 -15.99 -9.27 19.99
C GLU A 120 -16.96 -8.09 19.95
N GLN A 121 -16.97 -7.24 20.97
CA GLN A 121 -17.79 -6.01 20.96
C GLN A 121 -17.36 -5.07 19.83
N LEU A 122 -16.05 -4.87 19.66
CA LEU A 122 -15.52 -4.07 18.56
C LEU A 122 -15.86 -4.70 17.19
N THR A 123 -15.82 -6.03 17.08
CA THR A 123 -16.19 -6.75 15.85
C THR A 123 -17.62 -6.44 15.42
N GLU A 124 -18.58 -6.53 16.35
CA GLU A 124 -19.99 -6.25 16.06
C GLU A 124 -20.23 -4.77 15.74
N GLU A 125 -19.58 -3.85 16.48
CA GLU A 125 -19.65 -2.42 16.18
C GLU A 125 -19.08 -2.11 14.78
N ILE A 126 -17.93 -2.67 14.42
CA ILE A 126 -17.31 -2.50 13.10
C ILE A 126 -18.26 -3.01 12.00
N LYS A 127 -18.81 -4.22 12.14
CA LYS A 127 -19.76 -4.79 11.17
C LYS A 127 -20.99 -3.90 11.02
N GLN A 128 -21.51 -3.36 12.12
CA GLN A 128 -22.66 -2.46 12.10
C GLN A 128 -22.33 -1.15 11.37
N VAL A 129 -21.18 -0.53 11.65
CA VAL A 129 -20.72 0.68 10.95
C VAL A 129 -20.57 0.44 9.44
N LEU A 130 -19.94 -0.67 9.05
CA LEU A 130 -19.75 -1.01 7.63
C LEU A 130 -21.08 -1.19 6.90
N LYS A 131 -22.06 -1.80 7.58
CA LYS A 131 -23.43 -1.95 7.07
C LYS A 131 -24.14 -0.60 6.95
N ASP A 132 -24.11 0.24 7.97
CA ASP A 132 -24.82 1.52 8.01
C ASP A 132 -24.27 2.52 6.99
N THR A 133 -22.96 2.46 6.74
CA THR A 133 -22.29 3.28 5.72
C THR A 133 -22.40 2.71 4.31
N GLY A 134 -22.83 1.45 4.18
CA GLY A 134 -22.84 0.72 2.91
C GLY A 134 -21.43 0.58 2.31
N THR A 135 -20.42 0.34 3.15
CA THR A 135 -19.03 0.20 2.73
C THR A 135 -18.89 -1.00 1.77
N GLU A 136 -18.29 -0.77 0.60
CA GLU A 136 -18.09 -1.79 -0.43
C GLU A 136 -16.66 -2.32 -0.44
N ILE A 137 -15.68 -1.46 -0.13
CA ILE A 137 -14.26 -1.79 -0.20
C ILE A 137 -13.57 -1.33 1.08
N ILE A 138 -12.79 -2.21 1.70
CA ILE A 138 -11.90 -1.88 2.81
C ILE A 138 -10.47 -1.83 2.29
N VAL A 139 -9.80 -0.71 2.53
CA VAL A 139 -8.37 -0.54 2.23
C VAL A 139 -7.58 -0.43 3.53
N SER A 140 -6.48 -1.17 3.62
CA SER A 140 -5.67 -1.28 4.83
C SER A 140 -4.26 -0.74 4.65
N TYR A 141 -3.92 0.26 5.46
CA TYR A 141 -2.56 0.80 5.66
C TYR A 141 -2.10 0.62 7.10
N LEU A 142 -2.25 -0.61 7.61
CA LEU A 142 -1.69 -0.97 8.91
C LEU A 142 -0.15 -0.89 8.93
N PRO A 143 0.47 -0.81 10.11
CA PRO A 143 1.91 -0.90 10.21
C PRO A 143 2.46 -2.24 9.72
N VAL A 144 3.71 -2.24 9.28
CA VAL A 144 4.42 -3.48 8.90
C VAL A 144 4.53 -4.39 10.14
N GLY A 145 4.30 -5.69 9.95
CA GLY A 145 4.32 -6.70 11.01
C GLY A 145 2.99 -6.87 11.76
N SER A 146 1.92 -6.21 11.30
CA SER A 146 0.57 -6.32 11.88
C SER A 146 -0.22 -7.48 11.27
N GLU A 147 0.26 -8.71 11.47
CA GLU A 147 -0.30 -9.92 10.86
C GLU A 147 -1.70 -10.24 11.39
N LYS A 148 -1.88 -10.34 12.71
CA LYS A 148 -3.16 -10.63 13.36
C LYS A 148 -4.19 -9.54 13.08
N ALA A 149 -3.77 -8.27 13.11
CA ALA A 149 -4.65 -7.16 12.76
C ALA A 149 -5.09 -7.22 11.29
N THR A 150 -4.21 -7.57 10.37
CA THR A 150 -4.58 -7.70 8.95
C THR A 150 -5.51 -8.89 8.72
N GLN A 151 -5.25 -10.02 9.37
CA GLN A 151 -6.12 -11.21 9.34
C GLN A 151 -7.50 -10.93 9.93
N PHE A 152 -7.56 -10.16 11.03
CA PHE A 152 -8.82 -9.68 11.60
C PHE A 152 -9.62 -8.89 10.57
N TRP A 153 -9.00 -7.91 9.91
CA TRP A 153 -9.67 -7.11 8.88
C TRP A 153 -10.03 -7.92 7.63
N ALA A 154 -9.21 -8.89 7.23
CA ALA A 154 -9.55 -9.83 6.17
C ALA A 154 -10.80 -10.65 6.53
N GLN A 155 -10.94 -11.09 7.79
CA GLN A 155 -12.14 -11.77 8.26
C GLN A 155 -13.36 -10.85 8.28
N ILE A 156 -13.21 -9.60 8.71
CA ILE A 156 -14.30 -8.59 8.65
C ILE A 156 -14.81 -8.42 7.21
N CYS A 157 -13.91 -8.37 6.22
CA CYS A 157 -14.28 -8.29 4.81
C CYS A 157 -15.13 -9.50 4.38
N LEU A 158 -14.70 -10.72 4.74
CA LEU A 158 -15.45 -11.95 4.45
C LEU A 158 -16.83 -12.00 5.13
N ASP A 159 -16.94 -11.43 6.32
CA ASP A 159 -18.18 -11.40 7.11
C ASP A 159 -19.17 -10.34 6.60
N THR A 160 -18.67 -9.26 5.98
CA THR A 160 -19.47 -8.11 5.53
C THR A 160 -19.65 -8.02 4.02
N ASN A 161 -19.03 -8.94 3.26
CA ASN A 161 -18.99 -8.95 1.80
C ASN A 161 -18.30 -7.71 1.18
N ALA A 162 -17.39 -7.08 1.92
CA ALA A 162 -16.59 -5.98 1.42
C ALA A 162 -15.34 -6.51 0.71
N ALA A 163 -14.97 -5.91 -0.43
CA ALA A 163 -13.69 -6.18 -1.07
C ALA A 163 -12.53 -5.74 -0.18
N PHE A 164 -11.36 -6.38 -0.32
CA PHE A 164 -10.18 -6.03 0.48
C PHE A 164 -8.99 -5.58 -0.38
N VAL A 165 -8.44 -4.41 -0.08
CA VAL A 165 -7.19 -3.91 -0.66
C VAL A 165 -6.13 -3.87 0.43
N ASN A 166 -5.22 -4.83 0.40
CA ASN A 166 -4.15 -4.98 1.39
C ASN A 166 -2.86 -4.29 0.92
N CYS A 167 -2.53 -3.14 1.52
CA CYS A 167 -1.36 -2.38 1.11
C CYS A 167 -0.07 -2.75 1.85
N ILE A 168 -0.08 -3.72 2.76
CA ILE A 168 1.05 -4.04 3.64
C ILE A 168 1.61 -5.44 3.32
N PRO A 169 2.86 -5.77 3.72
CA PRO A 169 3.47 -7.08 3.46
C PRO A 169 3.01 -8.15 4.46
N SER A 170 1.70 -8.31 4.60
CA SER A 170 1.05 -9.44 5.28
C SER A 170 0.38 -10.30 4.20
N PHE A 171 0.68 -11.60 4.15
CA PHE A 171 0.32 -12.45 3.01
C PHE A 171 -1.14 -12.94 3.12
N ILE A 172 -2.06 -12.12 2.60
CA ILE A 172 -3.50 -12.42 2.55
C ILE A 172 -3.89 -12.81 1.12
N ALA A 173 -3.70 -11.92 0.15
CA ALA A 173 -4.06 -12.20 -1.24
C ALA A 173 -3.16 -13.29 -1.85
N SER A 174 -1.86 -13.22 -1.53
CA SER A 174 -0.86 -14.18 -1.99
C SER A 174 -0.75 -15.43 -1.12
N GLY A 175 -1.42 -15.45 0.04
CA GLY A 175 -1.49 -16.61 0.92
C GLY A 175 -2.55 -17.61 0.45
N GLU A 176 -2.22 -18.90 0.45
CA GLU A 176 -3.11 -19.96 -0.06
C GLU A 176 -4.45 -20.02 0.72
N GLU A 177 -4.39 -19.95 2.04
CA GLU A 177 -5.57 -20.04 2.91
C GLU A 177 -6.54 -18.87 2.68
N TRP A 178 -6.06 -17.64 2.79
CA TRP A 178 -6.89 -16.44 2.69
C TRP A 178 -7.38 -16.20 1.27
N GLY A 179 -6.51 -16.33 0.27
CA GLY A 179 -6.91 -16.20 -1.14
C GLY A 179 -8.03 -17.17 -1.50
N LYS A 180 -7.97 -18.42 -1.00
CA LYS A 180 -9.04 -19.40 -1.19
C LYS A 180 -10.34 -19.00 -0.50
N LYS A 181 -10.30 -18.51 0.75
CA LYS A 181 -11.50 -18.03 1.47
C LYS A 181 -12.22 -16.91 0.72
N PHE A 182 -11.48 -15.95 0.16
CA PHE A 182 -12.05 -14.86 -0.67
C PHE A 182 -12.68 -15.40 -1.96
N ALA A 183 -12.01 -16.37 -2.61
CA ALA A 183 -12.54 -17.00 -3.83
C ALA A 183 -13.83 -17.79 -3.56
N GLU A 184 -13.88 -18.59 -2.48
CA GLU A 184 -15.06 -19.36 -2.09
C GLU A 184 -16.27 -18.48 -1.74
N LYS A 185 -16.02 -17.30 -1.15
CA LYS A 185 -17.06 -16.32 -0.83
C LYS A 185 -17.45 -15.44 -2.01
N GLY A 186 -16.74 -15.48 -3.13
CA GLY A 186 -16.98 -14.59 -4.26
C GLY A 186 -16.63 -13.12 -3.99
N ILE A 187 -15.74 -12.85 -3.03
CA ILE A 187 -15.36 -11.48 -2.64
C ILE A 187 -13.98 -11.15 -3.21
N PRO A 188 -13.79 -10.02 -3.90
CA PRO A 188 -12.49 -9.68 -4.48
C PRO A 188 -11.48 -9.23 -3.44
N ILE A 189 -10.22 -9.59 -3.67
CA ILE A 189 -9.07 -9.11 -2.89
C ILE A 189 -7.91 -8.71 -3.81
N ILE A 190 -7.26 -7.60 -3.49
CA ILE A 190 -6.03 -7.12 -4.14
C ILE A 190 -4.93 -6.99 -3.07
N GLY A 191 -3.77 -7.57 -3.34
CA GLY A 191 -2.63 -7.61 -2.42
C GLY A 191 -1.48 -8.46 -2.96
N ASP A 192 -0.30 -8.48 -2.34
CA ASP A 192 0.04 -7.84 -1.06
C ASP A 192 1.24 -6.88 -1.20
N ASP A 193 1.35 -5.90 -0.30
CA ASP A 193 2.38 -4.84 -0.26
C ASP A 193 2.34 -3.89 -1.47
N ILE A 194 1.67 -2.74 -1.35
CA ILE A 194 1.47 -1.80 -2.47
C ILE A 194 2.80 -1.33 -3.09
N LYS A 195 2.86 -1.21 -4.41
CA LYS A 195 3.97 -0.57 -5.12
C LYS A 195 3.93 0.95 -4.93
N GLY A 196 5.06 1.60 -5.21
CA GLY A 196 5.11 3.04 -5.44
C GLY A 196 5.34 3.30 -6.93
N GLN A 197 4.96 4.49 -7.41
CA GLN A 197 5.17 4.94 -8.79
C GLN A 197 6.65 4.92 -9.18
N VAL A 198 7.47 5.65 -8.42
CA VAL A 198 8.93 5.72 -8.55
C VAL A 198 9.52 5.39 -7.18
N GLY A 199 9.32 4.14 -6.78
CA GLY A 199 9.89 3.60 -5.54
C GLY A 199 11.31 3.08 -5.73
N ALA A 200 12.02 2.97 -4.61
CA ALA A 200 13.35 2.35 -4.58
C ALA A 200 13.40 0.97 -5.26
N THR A 201 12.43 0.10 -4.97
CA THR A 201 12.38 -1.27 -5.50
C THR A 201 12.13 -1.30 -7.01
N ILE A 202 11.24 -0.46 -7.56
CA ILE A 202 10.96 -0.47 -9.01
C ILE A 202 12.14 0.10 -9.81
N VAL A 203 12.83 1.13 -9.28
CA VAL A 203 14.07 1.64 -9.87
C VAL A 203 15.14 0.55 -9.90
N HIS A 204 15.32 -0.17 -8.80
CA HIS A 204 16.31 -1.25 -8.71
C HIS A 204 16.02 -2.35 -9.71
N ARG A 205 14.78 -2.83 -9.72
CA ARG A 205 14.32 -3.87 -10.64
C ARG A 205 14.52 -3.50 -12.09
N THR A 206 14.16 -2.27 -12.46
CA THR A 206 14.29 -1.77 -13.83
C THR A 206 15.76 -1.72 -14.28
N LEU A 207 16.65 -1.22 -13.42
CA LEU A 207 18.08 -1.13 -13.73
C LEU A 207 18.75 -2.50 -13.73
N ALA A 208 18.41 -3.38 -12.78
CA ALA A 208 18.89 -4.76 -12.75
C ALA A 208 18.47 -5.52 -14.01
N ARG A 209 17.20 -5.36 -14.42
CA ARG A 209 16.68 -5.96 -15.65
C ARG A 209 17.37 -5.40 -16.90
N LEU A 210 17.58 -4.10 -16.97
CA LEU A 210 18.34 -3.47 -18.07
C LEU A 210 19.75 -4.08 -18.18
N CYS A 211 20.46 -4.22 -17.07
CA CYS A 211 21.76 -4.88 -17.05
C CYS A 211 21.70 -6.31 -17.59
N ASN A 212 20.71 -7.10 -17.14
CA ASN A 212 20.50 -8.46 -17.58
C ASN A 212 20.17 -8.54 -19.09
N ASP A 213 19.20 -7.77 -19.57
CA ASP A 213 18.76 -7.75 -20.99
C ASP A 213 19.85 -7.26 -21.95
N ARG A 214 20.84 -6.49 -21.46
CA ARG A 214 21.98 -6.01 -22.25
C ARG A 214 23.20 -6.93 -22.20
N GLY A 215 23.07 -8.10 -21.56
CA GLY A 215 24.13 -9.11 -21.48
C GLY A 215 25.28 -8.74 -20.54
N THR A 216 25.04 -7.82 -19.60
CA THR A 216 26.01 -7.53 -18.53
C THR A 216 25.76 -8.48 -17.36
N LYS A 217 26.83 -8.85 -16.65
CA LYS A 217 26.72 -9.66 -15.43
C LYS A 217 26.70 -8.75 -14.21
N ILE A 218 25.67 -8.87 -13.38
CA ILE A 218 25.66 -8.26 -12.04
C ILE A 218 26.41 -9.21 -11.11
N GLU A 219 27.36 -8.67 -10.34
CA GLU A 219 28.12 -9.43 -9.34
C GLU A 219 27.64 -9.09 -7.92
N ARG A 220 27.33 -7.82 -7.65
CA ARG A 220 26.89 -7.33 -6.34
C ARG A 220 25.90 -6.20 -6.48
N THR A 221 24.98 -6.09 -5.52
CA THR A 221 24.09 -4.93 -5.43
C THR A 221 23.66 -4.64 -4.00
N TYR A 222 23.44 -3.36 -3.68
CA TYR A 222 22.72 -2.99 -2.48
C TYR A 222 21.70 -1.88 -2.73
N GLN A 223 20.70 -1.81 -1.86
CA GLN A 223 19.69 -0.77 -1.78
C GLN A 223 19.39 -0.45 -0.31
N ILE A 224 19.77 0.75 0.09
CA ILE A 224 19.65 1.32 1.44
C ILE A 224 18.53 2.34 1.40
N ASN A 225 17.61 2.29 2.37
CA ASN A 225 16.48 3.22 2.45
C ASN A 225 16.43 3.88 3.82
N VAL A 226 16.29 5.22 3.86
CA VAL A 226 16.12 5.99 5.10
C VAL A 226 14.92 6.94 4.98
N GLY A 227 14.28 7.23 6.12
CA GLY A 227 13.11 8.12 6.18
C GLY A 227 12.78 8.57 7.60
N GLY A 228 11.86 9.52 7.76
CA GLY A 228 11.57 10.19 9.04
C GLY A 228 10.15 9.99 9.59
N ASN A 229 9.32 9.18 8.93
CA ASN A 229 7.94 8.94 9.33
C ASN A 229 7.79 7.69 10.22
N THR A 230 6.58 7.46 10.72
CA THR A 230 6.28 6.32 11.61
C THR A 230 6.41 4.94 10.96
N ASP A 231 6.29 4.82 9.63
CA ASP A 231 6.58 3.55 8.94
C ASP A 231 8.05 3.19 9.11
N PHE A 232 8.97 4.14 8.89
CA PHE A 232 10.40 3.92 9.12
C PHE A 232 10.75 3.68 10.58
N LEU A 233 10.06 4.34 11.52
CA LEU A 233 10.28 4.11 12.94
C LEU A 233 9.80 2.71 13.38
N ASN A 234 8.63 2.28 12.90
CA ASN A 234 8.12 0.92 13.11
C ASN A 234 9.09 -0.13 12.57
N MET A 235 9.76 0.20 11.47
CA MET A 235 10.77 -0.64 10.83
C MET A 235 12.10 -0.72 11.58
N LYS A 236 12.31 -0.02 12.72
CA LYS A 236 13.48 -0.28 13.59
C LYS A 236 13.38 -1.62 14.34
N GLU A 237 12.18 -2.17 14.44
CA GLU A 237 11.92 -3.48 15.04
C GLU A 237 12.25 -4.60 14.04
N GLN A 238 13.44 -5.21 14.17
CA GLN A 238 13.95 -6.19 13.21
C GLN A 238 13.02 -7.41 13.02
N GLU A 239 12.32 -7.84 14.07
CA GLU A 239 11.37 -8.96 14.00
C GLU A 239 10.22 -8.66 13.04
N ARG A 240 9.76 -7.40 12.95
CA ARG A 240 8.71 -6.96 12.03
C ARG A 240 9.19 -6.85 10.58
N LEU A 241 10.49 -6.93 10.32
CA LEU A 241 11.08 -6.70 8.99
C LEU A 241 11.24 -7.96 8.14
N VAL A 242 11.15 -9.16 8.73
CA VAL A 242 11.50 -10.42 8.06
C VAL A 242 10.77 -10.56 6.72
N SER A 243 9.44 -10.46 6.73
CA SER A 243 8.60 -10.58 5.53
C SER A 243 8.89 -9.48 4.49
N LYS A 244 9.15 -8.23 4.94
CA LYS A 244 9.42 -7.08 4.06
C LYS A 244 10.83 -7.14 3.44
N ARG A 245 11.81 -7.75 4.13
CA ARG A 245 13.15 -7.99 3.57
C ARG A 245 13.08 -9.09 2.51
N ILE A 246 12.38 -10.19 2.79
CA ILE A 246 12.15 -11.28 1.83
C ILE A 246 11.45 -10.72 0.58
N SER A 247 10.33 -10.02 0.74
CA SER A 247 9.55 -9.51 -0.41
C SER A 247 10.36 -8.57 -1.30
N LYS A 248 11.22 -7.72 -0.72
CA LYS A 248 12.05 -6.79 -1.48
C LYS A 248 13.23 -7.46 -2.18
N THR A 249 13.91 -8.38 -1.51
CA THR A 249 15.02 -9.13 -2.11
C THR A 249 14.51 -9.99 -3.28
N GLU A 250 13.42 -10.73 -3.09
CA GLU A 250 12.81 -11.54 -4.16
C GLU A 250 12.32 -10.70 -5.33
N SER A 251 11.83 -9.48 -5.07
CA SER A 251 11.44 -8.55 -6.12
C SER A 251 12.60 -8.22 -7.07
N VAL A 252 13.83 -8.12 -6.57
CA VAL A 252 15.03 -7.85 -7.40
C VAL A 252 15.57 -9.15 -8.02
N GLN A 253 15.72 -10.21 -7.23
CA GLN A 253 16.21 -11.52 -7.68
C GLN A 253 15.38 -12.05 -8.87
N SER A 254 14.06 -11.89 -8.84
CA SER A 254 13.15 -12.33 -9.92
C SER A 254 13.32 -11.61 -11.27
N GLN A 255 14.12 -10.54 -11.33
CA GLN A 255 14.41 -9.82 -12.58
C GLN A 255 15.69 -10.29 -13.26
N LEU A 256 16.46 -11.16 -12.61
CA LEU A 256 17.71 -11.72 -13.12
C LEU A 256 17.45 -13.12 -13.67
N ASP A 257 18.13 -13.48 -14.76
CA ASP A 257 18.06 -14.84 -15.29
C ASP A 257 18.79 -15.82 -14.35
N GLU A 258 19.86 -15.35 -13.73
CA GLU A 258 20.62 -16.07 -12.71
C GLU A 258 20.52 -15.35 -11.36
N ARG A 259 20.13 -16.09 -10.32
CA ARG A 259 20.02 -15.58 -8.96
C ARG A 259 21.41 -15.21 -8.42
N LEU A 260 21.53 -14.08 -7.73
CA LEU A 260 22.73 -13.73 -6.97
C LEU A 260 22.79 -14.55 -5.68
N ASP A 261 24.00 -14.88 -5.24
CA ASP A 261 24.22 -15.42 -3.90
C ASP A 261 23.69 -14.44 -2.84
N ASP A 262 23.11 -14.97 -1.77
CA ASP A 262 22.37 -14.16 -0.77
C ASP A 262 23.27 -13.14 -0.04
N ASP A 263 24.60 -13.31 -0.05
CA ASP A 263 25.57 -12.37 0.51
C ASP A 263 26.06 -11.30 -0.47
N GLN A 264 25.70 -11.40 -1.76
CA GLN A 264 26.00 -10.41 -2.80
C GLN A 264 24.85 -9.42 -3.04
N ILE A 265 23.74 -9.57 -2.33
CA ILE A 265 22.57 -8.69 -2.42
C ILE A 265 22.12 -8.20 -1.05
N TYR A 266 21.97 -6.88 -0.91
CA TYR A 266 21.39 -6.28 0.29
C TYR A 266 20.25 -5.34 -0.08
N VAL A 267 19.02 -5.67 0.30
CA VAL A 267 17.85 -4.79 0.08
C VAL A 267 17.07 -4.66 1.36
N GLY A 268 16.99 -3.44 1.91
CA GLY A 268 16.30 -3.26 3.18
C GLY A 268 16.11 -1.81 3.60
N PRO A 269 15.21 -1.56 4.56
CA PRO A 269 15.31 -0.34 5.36
C PRO A 269 16.62 -0.31 6.12
N SER A 270 17.17 0.88 6.28
CA SER A 270 18.49 1.04 6.88
C SER A 270 18.43 1.85 8.15
N ASP A 271 17.74 2.99 8.15
CA ASP A 271 17.59 3.79 9.38
C ASP A 271 16.41 4.75 9.36
N PHE A 272 16.12 5.30 10.54
CA PHE A 272 15.17 6.35 10.81
C PHE A 272 15.92 7.67 11.09
N ILE A 273 15.67 8.68 10.26
CA ILE A 273 16.24 10.02 10.38
C ILE A 273 15.11 11.01 10.63
N PRO A 274 14.91 11.49 11.88
CA PRO A 274 13.68 12.19 12.29
C PRO A 274 13.32 13.41 11.43
N PHE A 275 14.32 14.20 11.02
CA PHE A 275 14.11 15.46 10.30
C PHE A 275 13.77 15.25 8.81
N LEU A 276 13.84 14.04 8.27
CA LEU A 276 13.38 13.77 6.91
C LEU A 276 11.85 13.84 6.80
N GLY A 277 11.12 13.70 7.91
CA GLY A 277 9.66 13.69 7.91
C GLY A 277 9.11 12.69 6.90
N ASN A 278 8.33 13.18 5.93
CA ASN A 278 7.75 12.35 4.87
C ASN A 278 8.68 12.05 3.68
N THR A 279 9.86 12.69 3.65
CA THR A 279 10.88 12.44 2.64
C THR A 279 11.51 11.08 2.87
N LYS A 280 11.70 10.34 1.78
CA LYS A 280 12.43 9.09 1.75
C LYS A 280 13.61 9.21 0.80
N LEU A 281 14.77 8.80 1.30
CA LEU A 281 15.98 8.68 0.51
C LEU A 281 16.28 7.21 0.26
N MET A 282 16.68 6.90 -0.96
CA MET A 282 17.29 5.63 -1.31
C MET A 282 18.66 5.85 -1.93
N PHE A 283 19.58 4.99 -1.54
CA PHE A 283 20.91 4.85 -2.14
C PHE A 283 21.05 3.43 -2.64
N MET A 284 21.41 3.28 -3.91
CA MET A 284 21.60 1.99 -4.53
C MET A 284 22.93 1.95 -5.27
N ARG A 285 23.54 0.78 -5.29
CA ARG A 285 24.71 0.49 -6.11
C ARG A 285 24.55 -0.86 -6.78
N ILE A 286 24.82 -0.91 -8.08
CA ILE A 286 24.96 -2.14 -8.86
C ILE A 286 26.41 -2.23 -9.33
N GLU A 287 27.07 -3.35 -9.08
CA GLU A 287 28.42 -3.65 -9.55
C GLU A 287 28.40 -4.90 -10.43
N GLY A 288 29.18 -4.88 -11.50
CA GLY A 288 29.18 -5.98 -12.43
C GLY A 288 30.31 -5.91 -13.46
N ARG A 289 30.15 -6.74 -14.51
CA ARG A 289 31.07 -6.80 -15.64
C ARG A 289 30.34 -6.65 -16.97
N GLN A 290 31.01 -5.98 -17.90
CA GLN A 290 30.60 -5.82 -19.28
C GLN A 290 31.58 -6.52 -20.23
N TRP A 291 31.52 -6.21 -21.52
CA TRP A 291 32.38 -6.77 -22.56
C TRP A 291 33.85 -6.89 -22.13
N ALA A 292 34.49 -8.01 -22.48
CA ALA A 292 35.85 -8.37 -22.09
C ALA A 292 36.08 -8.45 -20.56
N ASN A 293 35.04 -8.77 -19.78
CA ASN A 293 35.06 -8.84 -18.32
C ASN A 293 35.52 -7.55 -17.63
N ILE A 294 35.40 -6.40 -18.32
CA ILE A 294 35.74 -5.10 -17.76
C ILE A 294 34.71 -4.72 -16.70
N PRO A 295 35.12 -4.30 -15.50
CA PRO A 295 34.19 -3.95 -14.44
C PRO A 295 33.41 -2.68 -14.79
N PHE A 296 32.16 -2.61 -14.33
CA PHE A 296 31.36 -1.40 -14.30
C PHE A 296 30.67 -1.28 -12.93
N ASN A 297 30.25 -0.06 -12.61
CA ASN A 297 29.39 0.19 -11.47
C ASN A 297 28.41 1.32 -11.78
N MET A 298 27.29 1.33 -11.08
CA MET A 298 26.24 2.34 -11.15
C MET A 298 25.79 2.69 -9.75
N GLU A 299 25.75 3.97 -9.42
CA GLU A 299 25.18 4.48 -8.17
C GLU A 299 23.97 5.37 -8.46
N VAL A 300 22.92 5.19 -7.67
CA VAL A 300 21.68 5.94 -7.79
C VAL A 300 21.28 6.47 -6.42
N ARG A 301 21.03 7.78 -6.36
CA ARG A 301 20.32 8.43 -5.25
C ARG A 301 18.93 8.80 -5.71
N LEU A 302 17.93 8.35 -4.97
CA LEU A 302 16.53 8.71 -5.19
C LEU A 302 16.01 9.45 -3.96
N GLU A 303 15.31 10.56 -4.20
CA GLU A 303 14.62 11.36 -3.20
C GLU A 303 13.16 11.50 -3.62
N VAL A 304 12.25 11.10 -2.75
CA VAL A 304 10.80 11.11 -3.03
C VAL A 304 10.02 11.47 -1.78
N ASP A 305 8.84 12.05 -1.98
CA ASP A 305 7.78 11.99 -0.98
C ASP A 305 7.23 10.55 -0.93
N ASP A 306 7.33 9.89 0.21
CA ASP A 306 6.98 8.48 0.34
C ASP A 306 5.47 8.20 0.15
N LYS A 307 4.59 9.19 0.39
CA LYS A 307 3.12 9.00 0.38
C LYS A 307 2.51 9.39 -0.95
N ALA A 308 3.04 10.43 -1.60
CA ALA A 308 2.73 10.71 -3.01
C ALA A 308 2.99 9.49 -3.89
N ASN A 309 4.04 8.72 -3.54
CA ASN A 309 4.47 7.57 -4.32
C ASN A 309 3.45 6.42 -4.35
N SER A 310 2.64 6.21 -3.30
CA SER A 310 1.69 5.10 -3.21
C SER A 310 0.23 5.50 -3.43
N ALA A 311 -0.14 6.77 -3.17
CA ALA A 311 -1.52 7.24 -3.27
C ALA A 311 -2.17 6.92 -4.62
N GLY A 312 -1.48 7.25 -5.71
CA GLY A 312 -1.95 6.98 -7.07
C GLY A 312 -2.23 5.51 -7.37
N ILE A 313 -1.35 4.64 -6.89
CA ILE A 313 -1.46 3.19 -7.11
C ILE A 313 -2.67 2.62 -6.36
N VAL A 314 -2.99 3.15 -5.17
CA VAL A 314 -4.19 2.74 -4.43
C VAL A 314 -5.48 3.22 -5.08
N ILE A 315 -5.50 4.38 -5.72
CA ILE A 315 -6.67 4.83 -6.48
C ILE A 315 -7.00 3.82 -7.59
N ASP A 316 -6.00 3.33 -8.34
CA ASP A 316 -6.21 2.26 -9.32
C ASP A 316 -6.70 0.96 -8.66
N ALA A 317 -6.13 0.57 -7.51
CA ALA A 317 -6.56 -0.64 -6.79
C ALA A 317 -8.03 -0.58 -6.36
N LEU A 318 -8.48 0.56 -5.81
CA LEU A 318 -9.88 0.77 -5.40
C LEU A 318 -10.84 0.65 -6.58
N ARG A 319 -10.50 1.28 -7.71
CA ARG A 319 -11.32 1.22 -8.95
C ARG A 319 -11.37 -0.20 -9.53
N LEU A 320 -10.26 -0.92 -9.55
CA LEU A 320 -10.22 -2.31 -10.02
C LEU A 320 -11.00 -3.26 -9.10
N ALA A 321 -10.94 -3.05 -7.79
CA ALA A 321 -11.75 -3.81 -6.83
C ALA A 321 -13.25 -3.52 -7.03
N LYS A 322 -13.64 -2.27 -7.29
CA LYS A 322 -15.03 -1.91 -7.64
C LYS A 322 -15.49 -2.60 -8.93
N ILE A 323 -14.67 -2.57 -9.99
CA ILE A 323 -14.98 -3.26 -11.25
C ILE A 323 -15.19 -4.76 -11.02
N ALA A 324 -14.40 -5.39 -10.16
CA ALA A 324 -14.60 -6.80 -9.81
C ALA A 324 -15.91 -7.04 -9.06
N LEU A 325 -16.24 -6.19 -8.08
CA LEU A 325 -17.53 -6.24 -7.36
C LEU A 325 -18.72 -6.14 -8.33
N ASP A 326 -18.69 -5.16 -9.23
CA ASP A 326 -19.78 -4.93 -10.20
C ASP A 326 -19.97 -6.10 -11.17
N ARG A 327 -18.90 -6.86 -11.42
CA ARG A 327 -18.90 -8.05 -12.29
C ARG A 327 -19.11 -9.36 -11.54
N GLY A 328 -19.24 -9.32 -10.21
CA GLY A 328 -19.34 -10.52 -9.38
C GLY A 328 -18.08 -11.41 -9.43
N ILE A 329 -16.91 -10.81 -9.64
CA ILE A 329 -15.62 -11.52 -9.68
C ILE A 329 -15.02 -11.52 -8.28
N GLY A 330 -14.86 -12.72 -7.71
CA GLY A 330 -14.27 -12.92 -6.39
C GLY A 330 -12.85 -13.49 -6.40
N GLY A 331 -12.24 -13.57 -5.22
CA GLY A 331 -10.89 -14.08 -5.02
C GLY A 331 -9.79 -13.07 -5.36
N PRO A 332 -8.52 -13.53 -5.32
CA PRO A 332 -7.38 -12.67 -5.64
C PRO A 332 -7.43 -12.19 -7.10
N LEU A 333 -7.49 -10.87 -7.30
CA LEU A 333 -7.46 -10.27 -8.63
C LEU A 333 -6.03 -10.28 -9.19
N ILE A 334 -5.62 -11.42 -9.73
CA ILE A 334 -4.24 -11.67 -10.18
C ILE A 334 -3.68 -10.54 -11.05
N PRO A 335 -4.37 -10.04 -12.10
CA PRO A 335 -3.83 -8.97 -12.93
C PRO A 335 -3.58 -7.66 -12.17
N ALA A 336 -4.54 -7.26 -11.33
CA ALA A 336 -4.45 -6.06 -10.52
C ALA A 336 -3.32 -6.18 -9.48
N SER A 337 -3.27 -7.30 -8.77
CA SER A 337 -2.22 -7.58 -7.78
C SER A 337 -0.84 -7.59 -8.43
N ALA A 338 -0.65 -8.27 -9.56
CA ALA A 338 0.65 -8.32 -10.23
C ALA A 338 1.14 -6.94 -10.67
N TYR A 339 0.21 -6.08 -11.11
CA TYR A 339 0.56 -4.77 -11.60
C TYR A 339 0.82 -3.77 -10.47
N LEU A 340 0.00 -3.78 -9.41
CA LEU A 340 -0.03 -2.77 -8.36
C LEU A 340 0.68 -3.16 -7.06
N MET A 341 0.95 -4.44 -6.84
CA MET A 341 1.48 -4.97 -5.57
C MET A 341 2.87 -5.59 -5.76
N LYS A 342 3.72 -5.53 -4.72
CA LYS A 342 5.09 -6.05 -4.75
C LYS A 342 5.14 -7.57 -4.61
N HIS A 343 4.18 -8.15 -3.89
CA HIS A 343 4.07 -9.59 -3.66
C HIS A 343 2.71 -10.13 -4.11
N PRO A 344 2.47 -10.21 -5.43
CA PRO A 344 1.22 -10.74 -5.96
C PRO A 344 1.10 -12.27 -5.77
N PRO A 345 -0.12 -12.84 -5.87
CA PRO A 345 -0.33 -14.29 -5.85
C PRO A 345 0.39 -15.02 -6.99
N LYS A 346 0.56 -14.35 -8.13
CA LYS A 346 1.30 -14.83 -9.30
C LYS A 346 2.24 -13.74 -9.79
N GLN A 347 3.54 -14.04 -9.81
CA GLN A 347 4.56 -13.12 -10.31
C GLN A 347 4.42 -12.93 -11.82
N MET A 348 4.56 -11.68 -12.28
CA MET A 348 4.60 -11.29 -13.68
C MET A 348 5.62 -10.16 -13.84
N THR A 349 6.21 -10.04 -15.04
CA THR A 349 6.97 -8.82 -15.36
C THR A 349 6.01 -7.64 -15.42
N ASP A 350 6.48 -6.42 -15.12
CA ASP A 350 5.60 -5.25 -15.10
C ASP A 350 4.90 -4.98 -16.46
N PRO A 351 5.54 -5.20 -17.64
CA PRO A 351 4.84 -5.11 -18.93
C PRO A 351 3.73 -6.15 -19.11
N GLN A 352 3.96 -7.40 -18.69
CA GLN A 352 2.94 -8.45 -18.75
C GLN A 352 1.78 -8.15 -17.79
N ALA A 353 2.10 -7.71 -16.57
CA ALA A 353 1.10 -7.34 -15.58
C ALA A 353 0.23 -6.16 -16.05
N LYS A 354 0.84 -5.18 -16.73
CA LYS A 354 0.11 -4.07 -17.36
C LYS A 354 -0.89 -4.60 -18.38
N VAL A 355 -0.44 -5.41 -19.34
CA VAL A 355 -1.31 -5.97 -20.39
C VAL A 355 -2.46 -6.77 -19.78
N ALA A 356 -2.17 -7.65 -18.82
CA ALA A 356 -3.20 -8.43 -18.15
C ALA A 356 -4.21 -7.54 -17.39
N CYS A 357 -3.75 -6.46 -16.77
CA CYS A 357 -4.63 -5.51 -16.07
C CYS A 357 -5.55 -4.77 -17.05
N GLU A 358 -5.03 -4.36 -18.22
CA GLU A 358 -5.80 -3.72 -19.29
C GLU A 358 -6.84 -4.67 -19.91
N GLU A 359 -6.49 -5.95 -20.09
CA GLU A 359 -7.43 -6.99 -20.54
C GLU A 359 -8.56 -7.21 -19.53
N PHE A 360 -8.21 -7.29 -18.23
CA PHE A 360 -9.19 -7.36 -17.16
C PHE A 360 -10.13 -6.15 -17.21
N VAL A 361 -9.63 -4.93 -17.36
CA VAL A 361 -10.47 -3.71 -17.44
C VAL A 361 -11.43 -3.77 -18.62
N LYS A 362 -10.98 -4.25 -19.79
CA LYS A 362 -11.82 -4.41 -20.99
C LYS A 362 -12.92 -5.46 -20.85
N GLY A 363 -12.83 -6.35 -19.86
CA GLY A 363 -13.81 -7.42 -19.64
C GLY A 363 -13.58 -8.65 -20.54
N ASN A 364 -12.33 -8.85 -20.98
CA ASN A 364 -11.91 -10.02 -21.75
C ASN A 364 -11.42 -11.15 -20.85
#